data_AF-A0A8T4JDX9-F1
#
_entry.id   AF-A0A8T4JDX9-F1
#
_cell.length_a   1.000
_cell.length_b   1.000
_cell.length_c   1.000
_cell.angle_alpha   90.00
_cell.angle_beta   90.00
_cell.angle_gamma   90.00
#
_symmetry.space_group_name_H-M   'P 1'
#
loop_
_entity.id
_entity.type
_entity.pdbx_description
1 polymer ?
#
loop_
_entity_poly.entity_id
_entity_poly.type
_entity_poly.pdbx_seq_one_letter_code
_entity_poly.pdbx_strand_id
1 'polypeptide(L)'
;MGIVTTLVIIAIILFIIWRVIVDFQKKAERNLDGRGYYRNGYGRLVHRDIAFKHVYDFPFRHQERFRMYDIHHKNGDKLDNRPENLELLSRDEHKEKHGF
;
A
#
# COMPACT_ATOMS: atom_id res chain seq x y z
N MET A 1 21.56 22.28 36.26
CA MET A 1 21.50 21.22 35.23
C MET A 1 20.10 20.65 34.98
N GLY A 2 19.14 20.69 35.93
CA GLY A 2 17.83 20.04 35.77
C GLY A 2 16.83 20.67 34.78
N ILE A 3 16.75 22.00 34.67
CA ILE A 3 15.73 22.64 33.81
C ILE A 3 16.03 22.44 32.33
N VAL A 4 17.30 22.61 31.94
CA VAL A 4 17.73 22.48 30.53
C VAL A 4 17.53 21.04 30.04
N THR A 5 17.88 20.04 30.84
CA THR A 5 17.67 18.63 30.47
C THR A 5 16.18 18.30 30.34
N THR A 6 15.32 18.79 31.24
CA THR A 6 13.86 18.62 31.14
C THR A 6 13.31 19.24 29.86
N LEU A 7 13.73 20.45 29.50
CA LEU A 7 13.27 21.12 28.27
C LEU A 7 13.70 20.36 27.01
N VAL A 8 14.92 19.82 26.98
CA VAL A 8 15.42 19.00 25.86
C VAL A 8 14.57 17.73 25.70
N ILE A 9 14.26 17.04 26.79
CA ILE A 9 13.42 15.83 26.76
C ILE A 9 12.02 16.16 26.23
N ILE A 10 11.41 17.25 26.70
CA ILE A 10 10.09 17.69 26.21
C ILE A 10 10.14 17.98 24.70
N ALA A 11 11.17 18.69 24.23
CA ALA A 11 11.31 18.99 22.80
C ALA A 11 11.43 17.71 21.95
N ILE A 12 12.18 16.71 22.43
CA ILE A 12 12.30 15.41 21.75
C ILE A 12 10.95 14.69 21.70
N ILE A 13 10.21 14.66 22.82
CA ILE A 13 8.88 14.03 22.87
C ILE A 13 7.92 14.72 21.90
N LEU A 14 7.87 16.06 21.91
CA LEU A 14 7.02 16.83 21.01
C LEU A 14 7.38 16.56 19.53
N PHE A 15 8.68 16.47 19.22
CA PHE A 15 9.13 16.12 17.87
C PHE A 15 8.68 14.72 17.46
N ILE A 16 8.80 13.71 18.34
CA ILE A 16 8.34 12.35 18.07
C ILE A 16 6.82 12.31 17.85
N ILE A 17 6.04 12.98 18.72
CA ILE A 17 4.59 13.07 18.58
C ILE A 17 4.22 13.72 17.24
N TRP A 18 4.85 14.84 16.89
CA TRP A 18 4.62 15.50 15.61
C TRP A 18 4.93 14.57 14.42
N ARG A 19 6.05 13.84 14.47
CA ARG A 19 6.41 12.87 13.41
C ARG A 19 5.36 11.77 13.27
N VAL A 20 4.84 11.24 14.37
CA VAL A 20 3.78 10.22 14.36
C VAL A 20 2.50 10.80 13.76
N ILE A 21 2.08 12.00 14.16
CA ILE A 21 0.87 12.65 13.62
C ILE A 21 0.98 12.85 12.10
N VAL A 22 2.11 13.36 11.61
CA VAL A 22 2.34 13.56 10.16
C VAL A 22 2.27 12.25 9.40
N ASP A 23 2.82 11.17 9.95
CA ASP A 23 2.78 9.85 9.31
C ASP A 23 1.36 9.28 9.24
N PHE A 24 0.58 9.43 10.34
CA PHE A 24 -0.83 9.05 10.36
C PHE A 24 -1.67 9.83 9.33
N GLN A 25 -1.45 11.14 9.19
CA GLN A 25 -2.12 11.96 8.19
C GLN A 25 -1.82 11.47 6.77
N LYS A 26 -0.55 11.22 6.45
CA LYS A 26 -0.16 10.66 5.14
C LYS A 26 -0.78 9.29 4.88
N LYS A 27 -0.85 8.42 5.89
CA LYS A 27 -1.45 7.10 5.71
C LYS A 27 -2.96 7.16 5.41
N ALA A 28 -3.65 8.19 5.90
CA ALA A 28 -5.08 8.39 5.66
C ALA A 28 -5.38 9.00 4.28
N GLU A 29 -4.46 9.73 3.68
CA GLU A 29 -4.64 10.32 2.35
C GLU A 29 -4.81 9.25 1.27
N ARG A 30 -5.81 9.46 0.42
CA ARG A 30 -6.03 8.67 -0.80
C ARG A 30 -6.28 9.61 -1.97
N ASN A 31 -5.53 9.41 -3.06
CA ASN A 31 -5.64 10.21 -4.26
C ASN A 31 -5.82 9.31 -5.49
N LEU A 32 -6.67 9.72 -6.43
CA LEU A 32 -6.84 9.04 -7.71
C LEU A 32 -5.75 9.51 -8.68
N ASP A 33 -5.02 8.58 -9.30
CA ASP A 33 -4.02 8.93 -10.31
C ASP A 33 -4.61 9.05 -11.72
N GLY A 34 -3.84 9.59 -12.67
CA GLY A 34 -4.27 9.75 -14.06
C GLY A 34 -4.55 8.45 -14.82
N ARG A 35 -4.28 7.27 -14.22
CA ARG A 35 -4.59 5.95 -14.79
C ARG A 35 -5.84 5.33 -14.17
N GLY A 36 -6.49 6.03 -13.24
CA GLY A 36 -7.69 5.60 -12.55
C GLY A 36 -7.45 4.68 -11.35
N TYR A 37 -6.25 4.71 -10.74
CA TYR A 37 -5.95 3.92 -9.54
C TYR A 37 -5.83 4.79 -8.29
N TYR A 38 -6.33 4.28 -7.17
CA TYR A 38 -6.06 4.89 -5.87
C TYR A 38 -4.61 4.73 -5.45
N ARG A 39 -4.03 5.82 -4.96
CA ARG A 39 -2.72 5.89 -4.30
C ARG A 39 -2.90 6.30 -2.84
N ASN A 40 -2.12 5.69 -1.93
CA ASN A 40 -2.02 6.16 -0.55
C ASN A 40 -1.18 7.45 -0.46
N GLY A 41 -1.10 8.11 0.71
CA GLY A 41 -0.28 9.33 0.86
C GLY A 41 1.24 9.13 0.81
N TYR A 42 1.72 7.92 0.52
CA TYR A 42 3.10 7.66 0.10
C TYR A 42 3.23 7.46 -1.42
N GLY A 43 2.16 7.68 -2.18
CA GLY A 43 2.11 7.51 -3.63
C GLY A 43 2.08 6.06 -4.11
N ARG A 44 1.86 5.08 -3.22
CA ARG A 44 1.81 3.64 -3.59
C ARG A 44 0.40 3.23 -3.99
N LEU A 45 0.29 2.27 -4.91
CA LEU A 45 -0.98 1.75 -5.40
C LEU A 45 -1.72 0.98 -4.29
N VAL A 46 -2.93 1.44 -3.95
CA VAL A 46 -3.73 0.88 -2.85
C VAL A 46 -4.10 -0.59 -3.12
N HIS A 47 -4.42 -0.95 -4.37
CA HIS A 47 -4.71 -2.35 -4.71
C HIS A 47 -3.52 -3.28 -4.47
N ARG A 48 -2.29 -2.80 -4.67
CA ARG A 48 -1.08 -3.61 -4.39
C ARG A 48 -0.89 -3.83 -2.89
N ASP A 49 -1.12 -2.80 -2.08
CA ASP A 49 -1.05 -2.93 -0.63
C ASP A 49 -2.11 -3.93 -0.10
N ILE A 50 -3.34 -3.85 -0.62
CA ILE A 50 -4.43 -4.77 -0.24
C ILE A 50 -4.14 -6.19 -0.72
N ALA A 51 -3.73 -6.36 -1.98
CA ALA A 51 -3.39 -7.67 -2.53
C ALA A 51 -2.25 -8.32 -1.74
N PHE A 52 -1.20 -7.57 -1.37
CA PHE A 52 -0.11 -8.09 -0.56
C PHE A 52 -0.57 -8.56 0.82
N LYS A 53 -1.48 -7.82 1.47
CA LYS A 53 -1.91 -8.11 2.84
C LYS A 53 -2.97 -9.21 2.92
N HIS A 54 -3.82 -9.34 1.91
CA HIS A 54 -5.05 -10.14 1.99
C HIS A 54 -5.19 -11.23 0.94
N VAL A 55 -4.44 -11.16 -0.16
CA VAL A 55 -4.55 -12.12 -1.28
C VAL A 55 -3.27 -12.93 -1.45
N TYR A 56 -2.11 -12.28 -1.35
CA TYR A 56 -0.81 -12.91 -1.46
C TYR A 56 -0.56 -13.88 -0.30
N ASP A 57 -0.16 -15.08 -0.65
CA ASP A 57 -0.14 -16.24 0.25
C ASP A 57 1.00 -17.16 -0.17
N PHE A 58 2.23 -16.72 0.15
CA PHE A 58 3.47 -17.44 -0.13
C PHE A 58 3.86 -18.33 1.05
N PRO A 59 4.33 -19.56 0.82
CA PRO A 59 4.56 -20.19 -0.49
C PRO A 59 3.37 -21.02 -1.01
N PHE A 60 2.20 -20.96 -0.37
CA PHE A 60 1.11 -21.91 -0.62
C PHE A 60 0.45 -21.77 -2.00
N ARG A 61 -0.26 -20.67 -2.21
CA ARG A 61 -0.93 -20.37 -3.50
C ARG A 61 -0.04 -19.58 -4.44
N HIS A 62 0.94 -18.87 -3.89
CA HIS A 62 1.87 -18.06 -4.64
C HIS A 62 3.29 -18.55 -4.39
N GLN A 63 3.93 -19.10 -5.42
CA GLN A 63 5.27 -19.68 -5.31
C GLN A 63 6.39 -18.68 -5.60
N GLU A 64 6.04 -17.51 -6.14
CA GLU A 64 6.98 -16.44 -6.45
C GLU A 64 6.90 -15.27 -5.46
N ARG A 65 7.91 -14.40 -5.48
CA ARG A 65 7.87 -13.14 -4.70
C ARG A 65 6.75 -12.24 -5.23
N PHE A 66 6.04 -11.54 -4.35
CA PHE A 66 4.93 -10.62 -4.70
C PHE A 66 5.22 -9.63 -5.86
N ARG A 67 6.47 -9.20 -6.02
CA ARG A 67 6.88 -8.29 -7.11
C ARG A 67 6.81 -8.91 -8.51
N MET A 68 6.73 -10.24 -8.61
CA MET A 68 6.66 -10.97 -9.87
C MET A 68 5.23 -11.08 -10.40
N TYR A 69 4.23 -10.75 -9.58
CA TYR A 69 2.83 -10.77 -9.93
C TYR A 69 2.31 -9.37 -10.31
N ASP A 70 1.47 -9.35 -11.33
CA ASP A 70 0.58 -8.24 -11.65
C ASP A 70 -0.75 -8.43 -10.91
N ILE A 71 -1.38 -7.32 -10.52
CA ILE A 71 -2.65 -7.35 -9.77
C ILE A 71 -3.75 -6.98 -10.74
N HIS A 72 -4.71 -7.88 -10.89
CA HIS A 72 -5.84 -7.75 -11.80
C HIS A 72 -7.14 -7.54 -11.01
N HIS A 73 -7.96 -6.60 -11.47
CA HIS A 73 -9.32 -6.37 -10.97
C HIS A 73 -10.28 -7.24 -11.77
N LYS A 74 -10.88 -8.26 -11.14
CA LYS A 74 -11.72 -9.27 -11.81
C LYS A 74 -12.93 -8.65 -12.53
N ASN A 75 -13.54 -7.63 -11.93
CA ASN A 75 -14.68 -6.92 -12.51
C ASN A 75 -14.29 -5.78 -13.47
N GLY A 76 -12.99 -5.53 -13.69
CA GLY A 76 -12.49 -4.41 -14.49
C GLY A 76 -12.60 -3.02 -13.85
N ASP A 77 -13.28 -2.88 -12.72
CA ASP A 77 -13.37 -1.63 -11.96
C ASP A 77 -12.11 -1.45 -11.08
N LYS A 78 -11.26 -0.50 -11.49
CA LYS A 78 -10.00 -0.16 -10.81
C LYS A 78 -10.21 0.44 -9.42
N LEU A 79 -11.42 0.91 -9.10
CA LEU A 79 -11.76 1.52 -7.82
C LEU A 79 -12.25 0.49 -6.79
N ASP A 80 -12.72 -0.68 -7.25
CA ASP A 80 -13.13 -1.78 -6.38
C ASP A 80 -11.92 -2.59 -5.91
N ASN A 81 -11.34 -2.17 -4.79
CA ASN A 81 -10.15 -2.78 -4.21
C ASN A 81 -10.46 -3.81 -3.12
N ARG A 82 -11.69 -4.34 -3.06
CA ARG A 82 -12.02 -5.40 -2.11
C ARG A 82 -11.15 -6.64 -2.41
N PRO A 83 -10.59 -7.35 -1.41
CA PRO A 83 -9.69 -8.49 -1.65
C PRO A 83 -10.29 -9.55 -2.59
N GLU A 84 -11.58 -9.81 -2.49
CA GLU A 84 -12.31 -10.75 -3.34
C GLU A 84 -12.34 -10.37 -4.83
N ASN A 85 -12.23 -9.07 -5.15
CA ASN A 85 -12.18 -8.55 -6.52
C ASN A 85 -10.75 -8.53 -7.10
N LEU A 86 -9.73 -8.75 -6.26
CA LEU A 86 -8.34 -8.74 -6.68
C LEU A 86 -7.85 -10.16 -6.96
N GLU A 87 -6.98 -10.26 -7.96
CA GLU A 87 -6.31 -11.50 -8.36
C GLU A 87 -4.84 -11.20 -8.65
N LEU A 88 -3.93 -12.07 -8.21
CA LEU A 88 -2.53 -12.01 -8.60
C LEU A 88 -2.35 -12.89 -9.84
N LEU A 89 -1.82 -12.30 -10.90
CA LEU A 89 -1.46 -13.00 -12.13
C LEU A 89 0.04 -12.90 -12.32
N SER A 90 0.68 -14.00 -12.71
CA SER A 90 2.01 -13.94 -13.30
C SER A 90 1.98 -13.10 -14.57
N ARG A 91 3.15 -12.65 -15.02
CA ARG A 91 3.25 -11.86 -16.26
C ARG A 91 2.68 -12.58 -17.46
N ASP A 92 2.82 -13.91 -17.52
CA ASP A 92 2.35 -14.71 -18.65
C ASP A 92 0.82 -14.87 -18.58
N GLU A 93 0.26 -15.16 -17.41
CA GLU A 93 -1.20 -15.18 -17.21
C GLU A 93 -1.85 -13.81 -17.50
N HIS A 94 -1.19 -12.71 -17.12
CA HIS A 94 -1.67 -11.37 -17.40
C HIS A 94 -1.67 -11.05 -18.90
N LYS A 95 -0.66 -11.52 -19.65
CA LYS A 95 -0.62 -11.38 -21.12
C LYS A 95 -1.72 -12.18 -21.79
N GLU A 96 -1.88 -13.44 -21.41
CA GLU A 96 -2.91 -14.33 -21.95
C GLU A 96 -4.31 -13.75 -21.75
N LYS A 97 -4.59 -13.25 -20.53
CA LYS A 97 -5.89 -12.67 -20.17
C LYS A 97 -6.21 -11.37 -20.92
N HIS A 98 -5.20 -10.63 -21.37
CA HIS A 98 -5.37 -9.38 -22.11
C HIS A 98 -5.07 -9.49 -23.62
N GLY A 99 -4.78 -10.70 -24.12
CA GLY A 99 -4.66 -10.99 -25.55
C GLY A 99 -3.47 -10.33 -26.26
N PHE A 100 -2.31 -10.24 -25.59
CA PHE A 100 -1.07 -9.74 -26.18
C PHE A 100 -0.21 -10.85 -26.79
#